data_AF-A0AA49PZI9-F1
#
_entry.id   AF-A0AA49PZI9-F1
#
_cell.length_a   1.000
_cell.length_b   1.000
_cell.length_c   1.000
_cell.angle_alpha   90.00
_cell.angle_beta   90.00
_cell.angle_gamma   90.00
#
_symmetry.space_group_name_H-M   'P 1'
#
loop_
_entity.id
_entity.type
_entity.pdbx_description
1 polymer ?
#
loop_
_entity_poly.entity_id
_entity_poly.type
_entity_poly.pdbx_seq_one_letter_code
_entity_poly.pdbx_strand_id
1 'polypeptide(L)'
;MTDQEQQEHIKEYSERHRFWANQALSQLGYSINLFTTLGLALLTYLFKIRENYGEIRIGYNQPIDWTITFYVSSLTFSVTTVILGLISVTSRLYDIRITRHLIWTRKRAMKNSKWFLPEGFIDLTKSSKIGNYIKTLTIKIRWIETEHLKNKDVLKLKFNDLRIQAKLLGELAWGSHKLQLLTIFLSILLYGLT
;
A
#
# COMPACT_ATOMS: atom_id res chain seq x y z
N MET A 1 -9.59 -37.13 18.30
CA MET A 1 -9.81 -35.69 18.41
C MET A 1 -11.30 -35.50 18.60
N THR A 2 -11.72 -35.01 19.75
CA THR A 2 -13.14 -34.74 20.03
C THR A 2 -13.57 -33.47 19.28
N ASP A 3 -14.87 -33.33 19.01
CA ASP A 3 -15.41 -32.13 18.34
C ASP A 3 -15.08 -30.84 19.10
N GLN A 4 -14.92 -30.91 20.43
CA GLN A 4 -14.48 -29.82 21.28
C GLN A 4 -13.01 -29.44 21.04
N GLU A 5 -12.09 -30.43 21.01
CA GLU A 5 -10.68 -30.20 20.69
C GLU A 5 -10.51 -29.58 19.29
N GLN A 6 -11.31 -30.04 18.31
CA GLN A 6 -11.30 -29.48 16.97
C GLN A 6 -11.74 -28.00 16.94
N GLN A 7 -12.79 -27.66 17.67
CA GLN A 7 -13.27 -26.28 17.77
C GLN A 7 -12.27 -25.36 18.49
N GLU A 8 -11.61 -25.86 19.54
CA GLU A 8 -10.56 -25.13 20.25
C GLU A 8 -9.36 -24.84 19.35
N HIS A 9 -8.88 -25.85 18.60
CA HIS A 9 -7.79 -25.65 17.64
C HIS A 9 -8.17 -24.65 16.53
N ILE A 10 -9.38 -24.72 15.97
CA ILE A 10 -9.84 -23.75 14.95
C ILE A 10 -9.86 -22.33 15.51
N LYS A 11 -10.32 -22.16 16.75
CA LYS A 11 -10.34 -20.86 17.43
C LYS A 11 -8.92 -20.33 17.65
N GLU A 12 -8.02 -21.18 18.14
CA GLU A 12 -6.61 -20.84 18.36
C GLU A 12 -5.91 -20.43 17.04
N TYR A 13 -6.11 -21.18 15.96
CA TYR A 13 -5.56 -20.82 14.65
C TYR A 13 -6.12 -19.49 14.13
N SER A 14 -7.43 -19.24 14.32
CA SER A 14 -8.06 -17.98 13.93
C SER A 14 -7.50 -16.79 14.72
N GLU A 15 -7.33 -16.95 16.03
CA GLU A 15 -6.76 -15.91 16.90
C GLU A 15 -5.30 -15.63 16.57
N ARG A 16 -4.48 -16.67 16.35
CA ARG A 16 -3.09 -16.53 15.88
C ARG A 16 -3.02 -15.85 14.53
N HIS A 17 -3.83 -16.27 13.57
CA HIS A 17 -3.88 -15.64 12.25
C HIS A 17 -4.25 -14.15 12.35
N ARG A 18 -5.25 -13.81 13.17
CA ARG A 18 -5.65 -12.42 13.43
C ARG A 18 -4.51 -11.61 14.08
N PHE A 19 -3.83 -12.20 15.05
CA PHE A 19 -2.69 -11.58 15.73
C PHE A 19 -1.56 -11.28 14.75
N TRP A 20 -1.11 -12.28 13.99
CA TRP A 20 -0.04 -12.11 13.01
C TRP A 20 -0.41 -11.18 11.88
N ALA A 21 -1.67 -11.21 11.42
CA ALA A 21 -2.17 -10.24 10.46
C ALA A 21 -2.04 -8.82 11.01
N ASN A 22 -2.54 -8.54 12.22
CA ASN A 22 -2.43 -7.22 12.83
C ASN A 22 -0.97 -6.78 13.01
N GLN A 23 -0.08 -7.69 13.40
CA GLN A 23 1.34 -7.41 13.56
C GLN A 23 2.00 -7.04 12.22
N ALA A 24 1.80 -7.85 11.18
CA ALA A 24 2.32 -7.58 9.84
C ALA A 24 1.78 -6.26 9.27
N LEU A 25 0.48 -5.99 9.50
CA LEU A 25 -0.18 -4.77 9.10
C LEU A 25 0.41 -3.52 9.78
N SER A 26 0.84 -3.65 11.03
CA SER A 26 1.49 -2.59 11.81
C SER A 26 2.95 -2.39 11.39
N GLN A 27 3.72 -3.48 11.28
CA GLN A 27 5.11 -3.47 10.83
C GLN A 27 5.25 -2.85 9.43
N LEU A 28 4.34 -3.19 8.51
CA LEU A 28 4.31 -2.60 7.18
C LEU A 28 4.08 -1.08 7.27
N GLY A 29 3.14 -0.62 8.09
CA GLY A 29 2.89 0.80 8.28
C GLY A 29 4.10 1.56 8.84
N TYR A 30 4.77 0.99 9.85
CA TYR A 30 6.01 1.56 10.39
C TYR A 30 7.13 1.60 9.35
N SER A 31 7.33 0.51 8.60
CA SER A 31 8.36 0.42 7.56
C SER A 31 8.14 1.48 6.46
N ILE A 32 6.91 1.59 5.93
CA ILE A 32 6.58 2.60 4.92
C ILE A 32 6.92 4.01 5.43
N ASN A 33 6.51 4.34 6.66
CA ASN A 33 6.77 5.67 7.23
C ASN A 33 8.26 5.94 7.43
N LEU A 34 9.01 4.95 7.94
CA LEU A 34 10.45 5.06 8.14
C LEU A 34 11.17 5.35 6.81
N PHE A 35 10.93 4.53 5.79
CA PHE A 35 11.61 4.67 4.50
C PHE A 35 11.16 5.90 3.72
N THR A 36 9.93 6.38 3.92
CA THR A 36 9.49 7.66 3.35
C THR A 36 10.22 8.83 4.01
N THR A 37 10.40 8.78 5.34
CA THR A 37 11.14 9.79 6.10
C THR A 37 12.62 9.80 5.71
N LEU A 38 13.24 8.62 5.58
CA LEU A 38 14.62 8.49 5.10
C LEU A 38 14.77 9.00 3.66
N GLY A 39 13.82 8.69 2.78
CA GLY A 39 13.80 9.21 1.41
C GLY A 39 13.72 10.73 1.36
N LEU A 40 12.86 11.34 2.18
CA LEU A 40 12.77 12.81 2.31
C LEU A 40 14.08 13.41 2.85
N ALA A 41 14.66 12.82 3.89
CA ALA A 41 15.92 13.28 4.46
C ALA A 41 17.07 13.20 3.43
N LEU A 42 17.17 12.10 2.68
CA LEU A 42 18.14 11.93 1.62
C LEU A 42 17.93 12.94 0.49
N LEU A 43 16.68 13.17 0.07
CA LEU A 43 16.34 14.17 -0.93
C LEU A 43 16.76 15.58 -0.50
N THR A 44 16.41 15.99 0.72
CA THR A 44 16.81 17.27 1.30
C THR A 44 18.33 17.41 1.37
N TYR A 45 19.02 16.35 1.76
CA TYR A 45 20.47 16.31 1.80
C TYR A 45 21.08 16.53 0.41
N LEU A 46 20.64 15.79 -0.61
CA LEU A 46 21.10 15.93 -1.98
C LEU A 46 20.89 17.35 -2.52
N PHE A 47 19.73 17.96 -2.25
CA PHE A 47 19.48 19.35 -2.62
C PHE A 47 20.41 20.35 -1.93
N LYS A 48 20.78 20.11 -0.67
CA LYS A 48 21.69 20.99 0.09
C LYS A 48 23.11 20.96 -0.45
N ILE A 49 23.60 19.80 -0.88
CA ILE A 49 24.97 19.63 -1.39
C ILE A 49 25.09 19.94 -2.89
N ARG A 50 24.00 20.35 -3.55
CA ARG A 50 23.97 20.66 -4.99
C ARG A 50 25.03 21.68 -5.40
N GLU A 51 25.38 22.62 -4.53
CA GLU A 51 26.42 23.64 -4.79
C GLU A 51 27.84 23.05 -4.92
N ASN A 52 28.08 21.85 -4.40
CA ASN A 52 29.36 21.16 -4.52
C ASN A 52 29.59 20.56 -5.92
N TYR A 53 28.55 20.47 -6.73
CA TYR A 53 28.62 19.91 -8.09
C TYR A 53 28.58 21.05 -9.12
N GLY A 54 29.40 20.91 -10.16
CA GLY A 54 29.45 21.87 -11.26
C GLY A 54 28.14 21.95 -12.07
N GLU A 55 28.09 22.88 -13.01
CA GLU A 55 26.94 23.02 -13.92
C GLU A 55 26.73 21.74 -14.72
N ILE A 56 25.46 21.32 -14.84
CA ILE A 56 25.08 20.19 -15.70
C ILE A 56 25.25 20.64 -17.15
N ARG A 57 26.32 20.20 -17.80
CA ARG A 57 26.60 20.46 -19.21
C ARG A 57 26.21 19.24 -20.04
N ILE A 58 25.27 19.41 -20.95
CA ILE A 58 24.84 18.36 -21.90
C ILE A 58 25.39 18.77 -23.27
N GLY A 59 26.43 18.08 -23.74
CA GLY A 59 27.04 18.32 -25.05
C GLY A 59 27.32 17.01 -25.78
N TYR A 60 27.01 16.95 -27.08
CA TYR A 60 27.15 15.74 -27.91
C TYR A 60 28.61 15.27 -28.07
N ASN A 61 29.58 16.17 -27.92
CA ASN A 61 31.02 15.92 -28.06
C ASN A 61 31.82 16.08 -26.75
N GLN A 62 31.15 16.13 -25.59
CA GLN A 62 31.84 16.26 -24.30
C GLN A 62 31.99 14.89 -23.63
N PRO A 63 33.12 14.62 -22.94
CA PRO A 63 33.27 13.42 -22.14
C PRO A 63 32.21 13.41 -21.03
N ILE A 64 31.62 12.24 -20.77
CA ILE A 64 30.61 12.07 -19.72
C ILE A 64 31.28 12.25 -18.36
N ASP A 65 30.79 13.24 -17.59
CA ASP A 65 31.14 13.35 -16.18
C ASP A 65 30.31 12.34 -15.38
N TRP A 66 30.94 11.22 -15.05
CA TRP A 66 30.33 10.14 -14.27
C TRP A 66 29.88 10.61 -12.88
N THR A 67 30.58 11.57 -12.28
CA THR A 67 30.26 12.13 -10.97
C THR A 67 28.89 12.82 -11.00
N ILE A 68 28.70 13.72 -11.96
CA ILE A 68 27.41 14.43 -12.14
C ILE A 68 26.31 13.44 -12.53
N THR A 69 26.64 12.45 -13.37
CA THR A 69 25.68 11.44 -13.83
C THR A 69 25.16 10.59 -12.66
N PHE A 70 26.05 10.12 -11.79
CA PHE A 70 25.68 9.37 -10.59
C PHE A 70 24.89 10.21 -9.59
N TYR A 71 25.26 11.49 -9.42
CA TYR A 71 24.53 12.42 -8.57
C TYR A 71 23.09 12.65 -9.08
N VAL A 72 22.92 12.97 -10.36
CA VAL A 72 21.60 13.17 -10.98
C VAL A 72 20.75 11.89 -10.94
N SER A 73 21.38 10.73 -11.14
CA SER A 73 20.71 9.45 -11.03
C SER A 73 20.24 9.21 -9.59
N SER A 74 21.11 9.43 -8.59
CA SER A 74 20.76 9.33 -7.18
C SER A 74 19.59 10.24 -6.81
N LEU A 75 19.61 11.49 -7.29
CA LEU A 75 18.51 12.45 -7.09
C LEU A 75 17.19 11.94 -7.68
N THR A 76 17.22 11.41 -8.91
CA THR A 76 16.04 10.86 -9.58
C THR A 76 15.46 9.65 -8.84
N PHE A 77 16.32 8.75 -8.35
CA PHE A 77 15.91 7.62 -7.52
C PHE A 77 15.35 8.07 -6.16
N SER A 78 15.92 9.11 -5.55
CA SER A 78 15.43 9.69 -4.30
C SER A 78 14.03 10.30 -4.45
N VAL A 79 13.78 11.07 -5.51
CA VAL A 79 12.44 11.58 -5.85
C VAL A 79 11.45 10.43 -6.06
N THR A 80 11.85 9.41 -6.83
CA THR A 80 11.01 8.23 -7.07
C THR A 80 10.67 7.50 -5.76
N THR A 81 11.64 7.37 -4.85
CA THR A 81 11.46 6.76 -3.52
C THR A 81 10.38 7.49 -2.73
N VAL A 82 10.41 8.83 -2.70
CA VAL A 82 9.41 9.63 -1.98
C VAL A 82 8.02 9.46 -2.59
N ILE A 83 7.89 9.50 -3.92
CA ILE A 83 6.61 9.29 -4.61
C ILE A 83 6.04 7.90 -4.30
N LEU A 84 6.86 6.85 -4.36
CA LEU A 84 6.44 5.48 -4.02
C LEU A 84 6.03 5.35 -2.56
N GLY A 85 6.75 6.02 -1.65
CA GLY A 85 6.39 6.11 -0.24
C GLY A 85 5.01 6.72 -0.02
N LEU A 86 4.74 7.86 -0.66
CA LEU A 86 3.42 8.52 -0.59
C LEU A 86 2.30 7.63 -1.12
N ILE A 87 2.50 6.99 -2.29
CA ILE A 87 1.52 6.03 -2.86
C ILE A 87 1.26 4.87 -1.89
N SER A 88 2.32 4.36 -1.25
CA SER A 88 2.20 3.27 -0.30
C SER A 88 1.41 3.67 0.95
N VAL A 89 1.71 4.84 1.54
CA VAL A 89 1.00 5.39 2.70
C VAL A 89 -0.49 5.59 2.41
N THR A 90 -0.82 6.27 1.31
CA THR A 90 -2.22 6.56 0.97
C THR A 90 -3.00 5.29 0.65
N SER A 91 -2.44 4.40 -0.17
CA SER A 91 -3.06 3.10 -0.48
C SER A 91 -3.37 2.32 0.79
N ARG A 92 -2.40 2.31 1.72
CA ARG A 92 -2.53 1.62 3.01
C ARG A 92 -3.61 2.24 3.90
N LEU A 93 -3.67 3.57 3.96
CA LEU A 93 -4.68 4.31 4.72
C LEU A 93 -6.11 3.97 4.26
N TYR A 94 -6.34 3.94 2.96
CA TYR A 94 -7.64 3.59 2.40
C TYR A 94 -7.98 2.11 2.58
N ASP A 95 -7.02 1.20 2.37
CA ASP A 95 -7.19 -0.23 2.64
C ASP A 95 -7.65 -0.49 4.08
N ILE A 96 -6.98 0.12 5.07
CA ILE A 96 -7.37 -0.02 6.49
C ILE A 96 -8.79 0.50 6.74
N ARG A 97 -9.13 1.67 6.18
CA ARG A 97 -10.48 2.26 6.33
C ARG A 97 -11.56 1.36 5.74
N ILE A 98 -11.34 0.84 4.52
CA ILE A 98 -12.29 -0.05 3.84
C ILE A 98 -12.41 -1.38 4.58
N THR A 99 -11.28 -1.98 4.97
CA THR A 99 -11.26 -3.24 5.72
C THR A 99 -12.01 -3.13 7.06
N ARG A 100 -11.82 -2.02 7.80
CA ARG A 100 -12.58 -1.75 9.02
C ARG A 100 -14.08 -1.66 8.75
N HIS A 101 -14.47 -0.97 7.68
CA HIS A 101 -15.88 -0.87 7.28
C HIS A 101 -16.47 -2.23 6.88
N LEU A 102 -15.72 -3.07 6.17
CA LEU A 102 -16.12 -4.42 5.78
C LEU A 102 -16.38 -5.30 7.01
N ILE A 103 -15.47 -5.30 7.99
CA ILE A 103 -15.62 -6.06 9.25
C ILE A 103 -16.87 -5.60 10.01
N TRP A 104 -17.06 -4.28 10.11
CA TRP A 104 -18.22 -3.73 10.80
C TRP A 104 -19.54 -4.04 10.06
N THR A 105 -19.52 -3.98 8.73
CA THR A 105 -20.67 -4.36 7.90
C THR A 105 -21.04 -5.83 8.08
N ARG A 106 -20.05 -6.74 8.15
CA ARG A 106 -20.27 -8.15 8.47
C ARG A 106 -20.95 -8.33 9.82
N LYS A 107 -20.41 -7.69 10.86
CA LYS A 107 -21.00 -7.75 12.22
C LYS A 107 -22.45 -7.28 12.22
N ARG A 108 -22.75 -6.20 11.50
CA ARG A 108 -24.09 -5.63 11.41
C ARG A 108 -25.05 -6.51 10.59
N ALA A 109 -24.61 -7.04 9.45
CA ALA A 109 -25.40 -7.94 8.62
C ALA A 109 -25.77 -9.23 9.37
N MET A 110 -24.83 -9.77 10.15
CA MET A 110 -25.09 -10.94 11.00
C MET A 110 -26.07 -10.61 12.13
N LYS A 111 -25.89 -9.47 12.82
CA LYS A 111 -26.76 -9.07 13.95
C LYS A 111 -28.19 -8.76 13.52
N ASN A 112 -28.38 -8.05 12.41
CA ASN A 112 -29.68 -7.52 12.02
C ASN A 112 -30.45 -8.44 11.07
N SER A 113 -29.75 -9.14 10.17
CA SER A 113 -30.38 -9.89 9.09
C SER A 113 -29.99 -11.38 9.07
N LYS A 114 -29.11 -11.83 9.99
CA LYS A 114 -28.53 -13.20 10.03
C LYS A 114 -27.92 -13.63 8.69
N TRP A 115 -27.42 -12.67 7.90
CA TRP A 115 -26.85 -12.95 6.59
C TRP A 115 -25.37 -13.22 6.66
N PHE A 116 -24.95 -14.31 6.01
CA PHE A 116 -23.55 -14.63 5.78
C PHE A 116 -23.07 -13.92 4.51
N LEU A 117 -22.10 -13.03 4.66
CA LEU A 117 -21.44 -12.33 3.56
C LEU A 117 -20.28 -13.18 3.03
N PRO A 118 -19.94 -13.06 1.74
CA PRO A 118 -18.92 -13.91 1.13
C PRO A 118 -17.54 -13.74 1.76
N GLU A 119 -16.84 -14.87 1.95
CA GLU A 119 -15.47 -14.96 2.46
C GLU A 119 -14.48 -15.50 1.42
N GLY A 120 -14.97 -16.09 0.33
CA GLY A 120 -14.15 -16.73 -0.70
C GLY A 120 -13.18 -15.78 -1.42
N PHE A 121 -12.23 -16.39 -2.11
CA PHE A 121 -11.22 -15.69 -2.89
C PHE A 121 -11.84 -14.74 -3.91
N ILE A 122 -11.18 -13.60 -4.07
CA ILE A 122 -11.57 -12.57 -5.03
C ILE A 122 -10.65 -12.69 -6.23
N ASP A 123 -11.24 -12.98 -7.38
CA ASP A 123 -10.56 -12.92 -8.65
C ASP A 123 -10.28 -11.45 -9.02
N LEU A 124 -9.00 -11.15 -9.26
CA LEU A 124 -8.51 -9.82 -9.60
C LEU A 124 -8.09 -9.69 -11.08
N THR A 125 -8.20 -10.76 -11.87
CA THR A 125 -7.66 -10.83 -13.24
C THR A 125 -8.12 -9.70 -14.16
N LYS A 126 -9.31 -9.14 -13.93
CA LYS A 126 -9.90 -8.07 -14.77
C LYS A 126 -9.73 -6.65 -14.22
N SER A 127 -9.06 -6.46 -13.08
CA SER A 127 -9.05 -5.16 -12.38
C SER A 127 -7.69 -4.45 -12.45
N SER A 128 -7.68 -3.22 -12.96
CA SER A 128 -6.47 -2.37 -12.95
C SER A 128 -6.19 -1.83 -11.55
N LYS A 129 -5.00 -2.14 -11.01
CA LYS A 129 -4.52 -1.66 -9.70
C LYS A 129 -4.44 -0.13 -9.64
N ILE A 130 -3.78 0.47 -10.63
CA ILE A 130 -3.57 1.92 -10.70
C ILE A 130 -4.88 2.65 -10.97
N GLY A 131 -5.71 2.13 -11.88
CA GLY A 131 -7.02 2.72 -12.16
C GLY A 131 -7.91 2.73 -10.92
N ASN A 132 -7.89 1.66 -10.14
CA ASN A 132 -8.65 1.59 -8.89
C ASN A 132 -8.08 2.53 -7.80
N TYR A 133 -6.76 2.69 -7.73
CA TYR A 133 -6.13 3.66 -6.82
C TYR A 133 -6.54 5.10 -7.15
N ILE A 134 -6.42 5.50 -8.42
CA ILE A 134 -6.84 6.84 -8.87
C ILE A 134 -8.33 7.05 -8.57
N LYS A 135 -9.18 6.05 -8.89
CA LYS A 135 -10.60 6.09 -8.57
C LYS A 135 -10.87 6.28 -7.08
N THR A 136 -10.08 5.62 -6.22
CA THR A 136 -10.24 5.73 -4.76
C THR A 136 -9.84 7.13 -4.25
N LEU A 137 -8.83 7.75 -4.87
CA LEU A 137 -8.40 9.11 -4.52
C LEU A 137 -9.37 10.19 -5.02
N THR A 138 -9.91 10.04 -6.24
CA THR A 138 -10.72 11.08 -6.89
C THR A 138 -12.21 10.92 -6.65
N ILE A 139 -12.71 9.69 -6.53
CA ILE A 139 -14.14 9.41 -6.37
C ILE A 139 -14.43 9.04 -4.91
N LYS A 140 -15.48 9.66 -4.35
CA LYS A 140 -15.98 9.32 -3.02
C LYS A 140 -16.31 7.83 -2.95
N ILE A 141 -15.69 7.12 -2.01
CA ILE A 141 -15.95 5.70 -1.77
C ILE A 141 -17.44 5.50 -1.47
N ARG A 142 -18.07 4.57 -2.20
CA ARG A 142 -19.49 4.21 -2.01
C ARG A 142 -19.63 3.30 -0.81
N TRP A 143 -19.79 3.90 0.37
CA TRP A 143 -19.97 3.16 1.62
C TRP A 143 -21.28 2.38 1.66
N ILE A 144 -21.30 1.30 2.46
CA ILE A 144 -22.50 0.52 2.73
C ILE A 144 -23.26 1.15 3.89
N GLU A 145 -24.43 1.69 3.59
CA GLU A 145 -25.34 2.29 4.57
C GLU A 145 -26.35 1.28 5.14
N THR A 146 -27.05 1.66 6.22
CA THR A 146 -28.03 0.81 6.92
C THR A 146 -29.20 0.38 6.04
N GLU A 147 -29.64 1.23 5.13
CA GLU A 147 -30.71 0.95 4.18
C GLU A 147 -30.39 -0.25 3.27
N HIS A 148 -29.12 -0.42 2.90
CA HIS A 148 -28.67 -1.52 2.05
C HIS A 148 -28.75 -2.88 2.74
N LEU A 149 -28.87 -2.93 4.07
CA LEU A 149 -29.02 -4.17 4.83
C LEU A 149 -30.42 -4.82 4.66
N LYS A 150 -31.36 -4.10 4.04
CA LYS A 150 -32.69 -4.64 3.72
C LYS A 150 -32.70 -5.48 2.45
N ASN A 151 -31.75 -5.25 1.53
CA ASN A 151 -31.65 -5.97 0.26
C ASN A 151 -30.32 -6.75 0.18
N LYS A 152 -30.42 -8.08 0.20
CA LYS A 152 -29.27 -9.00 0.24
C LYS A 152 -28.38 -8.88 -0.99
N ASP A 153 -28.98 -8.72 -2.16
CA ASP A 153 -28.23 -8.71 -3.43
C ASP A 153 -27.44 -7.42 -3.59
N VAL A 154 -28.07 -6.28 -3.29
CA VAL A 154 -27.40 -4.97 -3.31
C VAL A 154 -26.27 -4.92 -2.28
N LEU A 155 -26.50 -5.46 -1.08
CA LEU A 155 -25.48 -5.58 -0.05
C LEU A 155 -24.30 -6.42 -0.54
N LYS A 156 -24.56 -7.60 -1.11
CA LYS A 156 -23.53 -8.53 -1.57
C LYS A 156 -22.67 -7.91 -2.67
N LEU A 157 -23.30 -7.22 -3.63
CA LEU A 157 -22.59 -6.52 -4.71
C LEU A 157 -21.67 -5.43 -4.17
N LYS A 158 -22.21 -4.48 -3.39
CA LYS A 158 -21.41 -3.39 -2.79
C LYS A 158 -20.31 -3.91 -1.87
N PHE A 159 -20.60 -4.97 -1.12
CA PHE A 159 -19.62 -5.62 -0.26
C PHE A 159 -18.47 -6.20 -1.07
N ASN A 160 -18.76 -6.89 -2.18
CA ASN A 160 -17.73 -7.45 -3.03
C ASN A 160 -16.88 -6.37 -3.72
N ASP A 161 -17.50 -5.27 -4.17
CA ASP A 161 -16.78 -4.13 -4.75
C ASP A 161 -15.77 -3.53 -3.76
N LEU A 162 -16.20 -3.32 -2.51
CA LEU A 162 -15.32 -2.81 -1.45
C LEU A 162 -14.20 -3.81 -1.12
N ARG A 163 -14.48 -5.12 -1.15
CA ARG A 163 -13.44 -6.14 -0.94
C ARG A 163 -12.39 -6.13 -2.07
N ILE A 164 -12.83 -6.01 -3.33
CA ILE A 164 -11.94 -5.88 -4.49
C ILE A 164 -11.05 -4.64 -4.31
N GLN A 165 -11.65 -3.51 -3.93
CA GLN A 165 -10.92 -2.26 -3.71
C GLN A 165 -9.87 -2.39 -2.61
N ALA A 166 -10.25 -2.90 -1.43
CA ALA A 166 -9.32 -3.12 -0.33
C ALA A 166 -8.13 -4.01 -0.75
N LYS A 167 -8.41 -5.12 -1.44
CA LYS A 167 -7.37 -6.06 -1.89
C LYS A 167 -6.40 -5.39 -2.88
N LEU A 168 -6.92 -4.65 -3.87
CA LEU A 168 -6.09 -3.95 -4.85
C LEU A 168 -5.21 -2.87 -4.19
N LEU A 169 -5.75 -2.13 -3.22
CA LEU A 169 -5.00 -1.11 -2.47
C LEU A 169 -3.93 -1.74 -1.59
N GLY A 170 -4.22 -2.87 -0.93
CA GLY A 170 -3.24 -3.61 -0.15
C GLY A 170 -2.08 -4.14 -1.01
N GLU A 171 -2.39 -4.71 -2.18
CA GLU A 171 -1.37 -5.17 -3.12
C GLU A 171 -0.53 -4.01 -3.68
N LEU A 172 -1.16 -2.87 -3.97
CA LEU A 172 -0.46 -1.68 -4.43
C LEU A 172 0.46 -1.11 -3.34
N ALA A 173 -0.02 -1.01 -2.10
CA ALA A 173 0.77 -0.53 -0.97
C ALA A 173 2.05 -1.37 -0.80
N TRP A 174 1.92 -2.69 -0.85
CA TRP A 174 3.05 -3.61 -0.75
C TRP A 174 3.99 -3.52 -1.95
N GLY A 175 3.44 -3.51 -3.18
CA GLY A 175 4.22 -3.38 -4.41
C GLY A 175 5.03 -2.08 -4.44
N SER A 176 4.40 -0.94 -4.15
CA SER A 176 5.06 0.36 -4.08
C SER A 176 6.12 0.40 -2.97
N HIS A 177 5.88 -0.22 -1.82
CA HIS A 177 6.87 -0.27 -0.75
C HIS A 177 8.10 -1.11 -1.13
N LYS A 178 7.94 -2.25 -1.81
CA LYS A 178 9.10 -3.01 -2.33
C LYS A 178 9.94 -2.20 -3.29
N LEU A 179 9.30 -1.49 -4.21
CA LEU A 179 9.99 -0.62 -5.15
C LEU A 179 10.65 0.56 -4.42
N GLN A 180 10.04 1.09 -3.37
CA GLN A 180 10.63 2.13 -2.51
C GLN A 180 11.94 1.65 -1.87
N LEU A 181 11.95 0.43 -1.32
CA LEU A 181 13.16 -0.17 -0.72
C LEU A 181 14.28 -0.36 -1.75
N LEU A 182 13.93 -0.79 -2.97
CA LEU A 182 14.90 -0.95 -4.03
C LEU A 182 15.46 0.41 -4.48
N THR A 183 14.59 1.39 -4.70
CA THR A 183 14.97 2.71 -5.21
C THR A 183 15.77 3.52 -4.20
N ILE A 184 15.48 3.44 -2.89
CA ILE A 184 16.29 4.12 -1.86
C ILE A 184 17.68 3.50 -1.77
N PHE A 185 17.78 2.18 -1.84
CA PHE A 185 19.06 1.48 -1.83
C PHE A 185 19.93 1.86 -3.05
N LEU A 186 19.32 1.88 -4.25
CA LEU A 186 20.00 2.35 -5.46
C LEU A 186 20.41 3.82 -5.37
N SER A 187 19.57 4.68 -4.80
CA SER A 187 19.89 6.10 -4.60
C SER A 187 21.14 6.28 -3.73
N ILE A 188 21.23 5.55 -2.61
CA ILE A 188 22.39 5.59 -1.70
C ILE A 188 23.64 5.04 -2.39
N LEU A 189 23.54 3.90 -3.09
CA LEU A 189 24.68 3.33 -3.81
C LEU A 189 25.21 4.27 -4.89
N LEU A 190 24.34 4.86 -5.70
CA LEU A 190 24.74 5.80 -6.75
C LEU A 190 25.37 7.05 -6.15
N TYR A 191 24.84 7.55 -5.03
CA TYR A 191 25.47 8.67 -4.33
C TYR A 191 26.86 8.30 -3.77
N GLY A 192 27.04 7.09 -3.24
CA GLY A 192 28.35 6.63 -2.79
C GLY A 192 29.41 6.48 -3.89
N LEU A 193 29.00 6.50 -5.16
CA LEU A 193 29.88 6.48 -6.34
C LEU A 193 30.19 7.88 -6.89
N THR A 194 29.58 8.94 -6.36
CA THR A 194 29.92 10.34 -6.68
C THR A 194 31.11 10.79 -5.85
#